data_AF-A0A354Z4K5-F1
#
_entry.id   AF-A0A354Z4K5-F1
#
_cell.length_a   1.000
_cell.length_b   1.000
_cell.length_c   1.000
_cell.angle_alpha   90.00
_cell.angle_beta   90.00
_cell.angle_gamma   90.00
#
_symmetry.space_group_name_H-M   'P 1'
#
loop_
_entity.id
_entity.type
_entity.pdbx_description
1 polymer ?
#
loop_
_entity_poly.entity_id
_entity_poly.type
_entity_poly.pdbx_seq_one_letter_code
_entity_poly.pdbx_strand_id
1 'polypeptide(L)'
;GPAADCGTAGCAPIERVKPDVLAPAWNLTASLPPFIAPPPFTDYGDLTGTTASAPAVSAAAALIRDYFQQGLYPRESSDPALPLAPSSALVKALLVNATVPLFDPDAYAGNAGQGLPPDAYPNYDQGYGRPVLDTVLERAGYRDLKVWENASTLASTGSLWERSLNFQKVWNPRCNNLRVTLAWTDPAATLTAGPKLVNDLDLEVIVNGVAYRGNHRLTGNGFDSANNVEDVFIPMGSISGASLATAIRVYGAAVRGGRQPFAVVATFGPCFDNIPCDSAGQVGGCYRGPGDTVPGPVQWSPPSQGGCGEQLYLFEEIDGTQAPSPVCAVPPVIVPIDPKPIEPVEPIEPGEPIGADPILLPGGG
;
A
#
# COMPACT_ATOMS: atom_id res chain seq x y z
N GLY A 1 -8.62 27.05 -1.90
CA GLY A 1 -8.60 26.44 -3.22
C GLY A 1 -7.30 26.84 -3.88
N PRO A 2 -6.65 25.93 -4.61
CA PRO A 2 -5.59 26.29 -5.53
C PRO A 2 -5.88 25.70 -6.92
N ALA A 3 -6.39 26.56 -7.82
CA ALA A 3 -6.41 26.30 -9.26
C ALA A 3 -5.25 27.06 -9.94
N ALA A 4 -4.06 27.09 -9.31
CA ALA A 4 -3.01 28.04 -9.69
C ALA A 4 -1.78 27.45 -10.40
N ASP A 5 -1.69 26.12 -10.62
CA ASP A 5 -0.52 25.53 -11.30
C ASP A 5 -0.76 25.01 -12.73
N CYS A 6 -1.93 25.27 -13.32
CA CYS A 6 -2.15 25.01 -14.74
C CYS A 6 -1.94 26.28 -15.56
N GLY A 7 -0.67 26.57 -15.88
CA GLY A 7 -0.31 27.62 -16.84
C GLY A 7 -0.94 27.35 -18.20
N THR A 8 -1.81 28.26 -18.66
CA THR A 8 -2.21 28.53 -20.05
C THR A 8 -2.12 27.37 -21.07
N ALA A 9 -2.77 26.23 -20.81
CA ALA A 9 -3.32 25.31 -21.81
C ALA A 9 -4.04 24.11 -21.13
N GLY A 10 -5.37 24.13 -21.10
CA GLY A 10 -6.19 22.94 -21.32
C GLY A 10 -6.14 21.73 -20.36
N CYS A 11 -5.45 21.75 -19.21
CA CYS A 11 -5.55 20.63 -18.27
C CYS A 11 -6.96 20.59 -17.66
N ALA A 12 -7.65 19.45 -17.81
CA ALA A 12 -8.88 19.19 -17.08
C ALA A 12 -8.61 19.27 -15.57
N PRO A 13 -9.55 19.79 -14.75
CA PRO A 13 -9.35 19.81 -13.31
C PRO A 13 -9.14 18.38 -12.80
N ILE A 14 -8.11 18.17 -11.98
CA ILE A 14 -7.87 16.87 -11.35
C ILE A 14 -9.05 16.57 -10.43
N GLU A 15 -9.74 15.48 -10.71
CA GLU A 15 -10.80 14.93 -9.89
C GLU A 15 -10.25 13.83 -8.97
N ARG A 16 -11.05 13.45 -7.97
CA ARG A 16 -10.73 12.36 -7.06
C ARG A 16 -10.60 11.04 -7.84
N VAL A 17 -9.48 10.36 -7.65
CA VAL A 17 -9.22 9.05 -8.23
C VAL A 17 -10.18 8.03 -7.63
N LYS A 18 -10.95 7.40 -8.51
CA LYS A 18 -11.75 6.20 -8.21
C LYS A 18 -11.70 5.23 -9.39
N PRO A 19 -11.69 3.91 -9.15
CA PRO A 19 -11.62 3.23 -7.84
C PRO A 19 -10.29 3.51 -7.10
N ASP A 20 -10.19 3.22 -5.79
CA ASP A 20 -8.89 3.35 -5.09
C ASP A 20 -7.95 2.22 -5.54
N VAL A 21 -8.43 0.98 -5.56
CA VAL A 21 -7.62 -0.19 -5.93
C VAL A 21 -8.47 -1.16 -6.76
N LEU A 22 -7.79 -2.02 -7.52
CA LEU A 22 -8.39 -3.09 -8.30
C LEU A 22 -8.09 -4.47 -7.71
N ALA A 23 -8.92 -5.46 -8.05
CA ALA A 23 -8.64 -6.87 -7.86
C ALA A 23 -9.21 -7.67 -9.03
N PRO A 24 -8.73 -8.92 -9.26
CA PRO A 24 -9.33 -9.81 -10.25
C PRO A 24 -10.84 -9.91 -10.07
N ALA A 25 -11.57 -9.89 -11.18
CA ALA A 25 -13.03 -9.88 -11.19
C ALA A 25 -13.61 -10.54 -12.45
N TRP A 26 -12.79 -11.23 -13.24
CA TRP A 26 -13.22 -11.90 -14.46
C TRP A 26 -13.11 -13.41 -14.26
N ASN A 27 -14.21 -14.11 -14.49
CA ASN A 27 -14.29 -15.57 -14.41
C ASN A 27 -13.73 -16.14 -13.10
N LEU A 28 -14.15 -15.56 -11.97
CA LEU A 28 -13.76 -16.04 -10.65
C LEU A 28 -14.69 -17.16 -10.20
N THR A 29 -14.12 -18.30 -9.82
CA THR A 29 -14.89 -19.36 -9.17
C THR A 29 -15.21 -18.95 -7.73
N ALA A 30 -16.49 -18.84 -7.41
CA ALA A 30 -16.99 -18.46 -6.09
C ALA A 30 -18.11 -19.42 -5.64
N SER A 31 -18.39 -19.47 -4.34
CA SER A 31 -19.49 -20.28 -3.83
C SER A 31 -20.84 -19.77 -4.34
N LEU A 32 -21.72 -20.68 -4.74
CA LEU A 32 -23.08 -20.35 -5.14
C LEU A 32 -24.05 -20.66 -3.99
N PRO A 33 -25.06 -19.80 -3.76
CA PRO A 33 -26.09 -20.11 -2.78
C PRO A 33 -26.91 -21.32 -3.25
N PRO A 34 -27.41 -22.15 -2.33
CA PRO A 34 -28.07 -23.42 -2.62
C PRO A 34 -29.37 -23.30 -3.44
N PHE A 35 -29.96 -22.10 -3.54
CA PHE A 35 -31.13 -21.84 -4.39
C PHE A 35 -30.76 -21.59 -5.87
N ILE A 36 -29.51 -21.20 -6.17
CA ILE A 36 -29.02 -20.97 -7.53
C ILE A 36 -28.43 -22.27 -8.13
N ALA A 37 -27.81 -23.09 -7.30
CA ALA A 37 -27.25 -24.39 -7.69
C ALA A 37 -27.91 -25.53 -6.87
N PRO A 38 -29.14 -25.96 -7.22
CA PRO A 38 -29.73 -27.14 -6.59
C PRO A 38 -28.91 -28.41 -6.93
N PRO A 39 -28.91 -29.45 -6.09
CA PRO A 39 -28.19 -30.69 -6.40
C PRO A 39 -28.59 -31.23 -7.79
N PRO A 40 -27.67 -31.75 -8.62
CA PRO A 40 -26.31 -32.22 -8.31
C PRO A 40 -25.18 -31.24 -8.69
N PHE A 41 -25.47 -29.94 -8.85
CA PHE A 41 -24.46 -28.96 -9.23
C PHE A 41 -23.41 -28.76 -8.13
N THR A 42 -22.20 -28.36 -8.53
CA THR A 42 -21.12 -28.00 -7.61
C THR A 42 -21.52 -26.78 -6.79
N ASP A 43 -21.13 -26.72 -5.51
CA ASP A 43 -21.33 -25.56 -4.62
C ASP A 43 -20.61 -24.27 -5.09
N TYR A 44 -20.09 -24.27 -6.32
CA TYR A 44 -19.26 -23.23 -6.93
C TYR A 44 -19.72 -22.93 -8.35
N GLY A 45 -19.54 -21.68 -8.78
CA GLY A 45 -19.73 -21.24 -10.16
C GLY A 45 -18.97 -19.96 -10.45
N ASP A 46 -19.00 -19.54 -11.71
CA ASP A 46 -18.23 -18.40 -12.18
C ASP A 46 -18.96 -17.07 -11.92
N LEU A 47 -18.25 -16.13 -11.31
CA LEU A 47 -18.69 -14.78 -11.01
C LEU A 47 -17.80 -13.78 -11.75
N THR A 48 -18.42 -12.78 -12.37
CA THR A 48 -17.73 -11.69 -13.04
C THR A 48 -18.32 -10.34 -12.63
N GLY A 49 -17.45 -9.34 -12.47
CA GLY A 49 -17.83 -7.96 -12.17
C GLY A 49 -17.19 -7.43 -10.89
N THR A 50 -17.34 -6.13 -10.64
CA THR A 50 -16.73 -5.46 -9.48
C THR A 50 -17.26 -5.98 -8.12
N THR A 51 -18.45 -6.58 -8.13
CA THR A 51 -18.99 -7.35 -6.99
C THR A 51 -18.09 -8.51 -6.59
N ALA A 52 -17.32 -9.08 -7.53
CA ALA A 52 -16.37 -10.16 -7.28
C ALA A 52 -15.00 -9.64 -6.81
N SER A 53 -14.57 -8.45 -7.23
CA SER A 53 -13.31 -7.84 -6.75
C SER A 53 -13.43 -7.29 -5.32
N ALA A 54 -14.60 -6.75 -4.94
CA ALA A 54 -14.84 -6.17 -3.63
C ALA A 54 -14.54 -7.11 -2.44
N PRO A 55 -14.97 -8.40 -2.44
CA PRO A 55 -14.61 -9.33 -1.36
C PRO A 55 -13.13 -9.69 -1.36
N ALA A 56 -12.45 -9.74 -2.51
CA ALA A 56 -11.00 -9.99 -2.56
C ALA A 56 -10.21 -8.86 -1.88
N VAL A 57 -10.56 -7.60 -2.15
CA VAL A 57 -9.94 -6.44 -1.46
C VAL A 57 -10.32 -6.41 0.02
N SER A 58 -11.56 -6.77 0.37
CA SER A 58 -12.00 -6.89 1.77
C SER A 58 -11.20 -7.96 2.53
N ALA A 59 -10.92 -9.10 1.92
CA ALA A 59 -10.07 -10.15 2.50
C ALA A 59 -8.63 -9.65 2.69
N ALA A 60 -8.09 -8.91 1.72
CA ALA A 60 -6.77 -8.29 1.86
C ALA A 60 -6.72 -7.28 3.03
N ALA A 61 -7.76 -6.47 3.21
CA ALA A 61 -7.90 -5.57 4.34
C ALA A 61 -7.99 -6.32 5.69
N ALA A 62 -8.64 -7.48 5.71
CA ALA A 62 -8.72 -8.34 6.89
C ALA A 62 -7.35 -8.91 7.26
N LEU A 63 -6.56 -9.38 6.29
CA LEU A 63 -5.19 -9.85 6.52
C LEU A 63 -4.27 -8.75 7.06
N ILE A 64 -4.42 -7.51 6.56
CA ILE A 64 -3.70 -6.36 7.11
C ILE A 64 -4.06 -6.14 8.58
N ARG A 65 -5.34 -6.17 8.95
CA ARG A 65 -5.77 -6.00 10.35
C ARG A 65 -5.23 -7.10 11.24
N ASP A 66 -5.36 -8.35 10.79
CA ASP A 66 -4.88 -9.53 11.50
C ASP A 66 -3.36 -9.45 11.74
N TYR A 67 -2.59 -8.99 10.76
CA TYR A 67 -1.15 -8.77 10.89
C TYR A 67 -0.76 -7.87 12.09
N PHE A 68 -1.47 -6.75 12.29
CA PHE A 68 -1.22 -5.88 13.47
C PHE A 68 -1.77 -6.48 14.77
N GLN A 69 -2.93 -7.14 14.71
CA GLN A 69 -3.55 -7.76 15.88
C GLN A 69 -2.70 -8.91 16.44
N GLN A 70 -2.01 -9.64 15.56
CA GLN A 70 -1.04 -10.67 15.94
C GLN A 70 0.27 -10.09 16.51
N GLY A 71 0.46 -8.77 16.48
CA GLY A 71 1.68 -8.11 16.96
C GLY A 71 2.89 -8.39 16.07
N LEU A 72 2.68 -8.67 14.77
CA LEU A 72 3.77 -8.91 13.81
C LEU A 72 4.52 -7.62 13.44
N TYR A 73 3.94 -6.45 13.76
CA TYR A 73 4.58 -5.15 13.77
C TYR A 73 4.43 -4.51 15.17
N PRO A 74 5.42 -3.78 15.71
CA PRO A 74 6.72 -3.42 15.12
C PRO A 74 7.61 -4.65 14.82
N ARG A 75 8.30 -4.63 13.66
CA ARG A 75 9.24 -5.69 13.27
C ARG A 75 10.60 -5.48 13.92
N GLU A 76 10.91 -4.22 14.21
CA GLU A 76 12.17 -3.70 14.70
C GLU A 76 11.95 -2.89 15.98
N SER A 77 12.92 -2.87 16.89
CA SER A 77 12.85 -1.98 18.08
C SER A 77 12.79 -0.49 17.73
N SER A 78 13.26 -0.11 16.54
CA SER A 78 13.18 1.26 16.01
C SER A 78 11.85 1.60 15.34
N ASP A 79 10.99 0.61 15.11
CA ASP A 79 9.68 0.85 14.51
C ASP A 79 8.78 1.58 15.52
N PRO A 80 7.98 2.56 15.06
CA PRO A 80 6.99 3.22 15.92
C PRO A 80 6.05 2.21 16.56
N ALA A 81 5.85 2.34 17.87
CA ALA A 81 4.77 1.63 18.54
C ALA A 81 3.42 2.04 17.93
N LEU A 82 2.61 1.04 17.57
CA LEU A 82 1.28 1.23 16.99
C LEU A 82 0.19 0.70 17.93
N PRO A 83 -1.04 1.24 17.84
CA PRO A 83 -2.19 0.63 18.47
C PRO A 83 -2.47 -0.76 17.88
N LEU A 84 -2.97 -1.69 18.70
CA LEU A 84 -3.32 -3.06 18.28
C LEU A 84 -4.43 -3.10 17.21
N ALA A 85 -5.28 -2.05 17.16
CA ALA A 85 -6.32 -1.89 16.16
C ALA A 85 -5.92 -0.79 15.17
N PRO A 86 -5.50 -1.12 13.93
CA PRO A 86 -5.14 -0.13 12.93
C PRO A 86 -6.38 0.66 12.48
N SER A 87 -6.23 1.97 12.28
CA SER A 87 -7.35 2.79 11.79
C SER A 87 -7.72 2.44 10.34
N SER A 88 -8.90 2.88 9.89
CA SER A 88 -9.29 2.77 8.48
C SER A 88 -8.31 3.50 7.55
N ALA A 89 -7.68 4.59 8.01
CA ALA A 89 -6.69 5.33 7.23
C ALA A 89 -5.41 4.49 7.05
N LEU A 90 -4.92 3.84 8.11
CA LEU A 90 -3.76 2.95 8.00
C LEU A 90 -4.02 1.74 7.12
N VAL A 91 -5.17 1.08 7.28
CA VAL A 91 -5.54 -0.05 6.40
C VAL A 91 -5.61 0.40 4.94
N LYS A 92 -6.16 1.58 4.66
CA LYS A 92 -6.20 2.15 3.31
C LYS A 92 -4.80 2.49 2.78
N ALA A 93 -3.96 3.12 3.59
CA ALA A 93 -2.59 3.45 3.23
C ALA A 93 -1.78 2.20 2.89
N LEU A 94 -1.92 1.11 3.65
CA LEU A 94 -1.25 -0.16 3.38
C LEU A 94 -1.77 -0.83 2.10
N LEU A 95 -3.08 -0.86 1.87
CA LEU A 95 -3.64 -1.42 0.63
C LEU A 95 -3.13 -0.68 -0.61
N VAL A 96 -3.06 0.65 -0.55
CA VAL A 96 -2.56 1.48 -1.65
C VAL A 96 -1.05 1.32 -1.80
N ASN A 97 -0.29 1.34 -0.71
CA ASN A 97 1.16 1.15 -0.74
C ASN A 97 1.53 -0.24 -1.31
N ALA A 98 0.69 -1.24 -1.04
CA ALA A 98 0.87 -2.60 -1.54
C ALA A 98 0.56 -2.77 -3.04
N THR A 99 0.04 -1.76 -3.73
CA THR A 99 -0.37 -1.96 -5.12
C THR A 99 0.81 -2.11 -6.07
N VAL A 100 0.58 -2.83 -7.16
CA VAL A 100 1.40 -2.73 -8.37
C VAL A 100 0.56 -2.07 -9.47
N PRO A 101 1.13 -1.16 -10.28
CA PRO A 101 0.45 -0.66 -11.46
C PRO A 101 0.22 -1.81 -12.44
N LEU A 102 -0.93 -1.82 -13.11
CA LEU A 102 -1.25 -2.76 -14.17
C LEU A 102 -0.62 -2.26 -15.47
N PHE A 103 0.09 -3.13 -16.19
CA PHE A 103 0.76 -2.80 -17.46
C PHE A 103 -0.08 -3.11 -18.70
N ASP A 104 -1.38 -3.31 -18.52
CA ASP A 104 -2.31 -3.53 -19.62
C ASP A 104 -2.64 -2.19 -20.32
N PRO A 105 -2.70 -2.11 -21.66
CA PRO A 105 -3.12 -0.91 -22.37
C PRO A 105 -4.45 -0.34 -21.89
N ASP A 106 -5.41 -1.20 -21.50
CA ASP A 106 -6.72 -0.79 -21.01
C ASP A 106 -6.62 -0.07 -19.64
N ALA A 107 -5.57 -0.34 -18.86
CA ALA A 107 -5.32 0.30 -17.56
C ALA A 107 -4.78 1.73 -17.67
N TYR A 108 -4.52 2.22 -18.89
CA TYR A 108 -4.06 3.57 -19.19
C TYR A 108 -4.85 4.21 -20.34
N ALA A 109 -5.92 3.58 -20.82
CA ALA A 109 -6.65 4.00 -22.00
C ALA A 109 -7.28 5.40 -21.84
N GLY A 110 -7.70 5.75 -20.62
CA GLY A 110 -8.30 7.04 -20.28
C GLY A 110 -7.30 8.19 -20.19
N ASN A 111 -6.01 7.91 -19.95
CA ASN A 111 -5.00 8.95 -19.69
C ASN A 111 -4.93 10.00 -20.80
N ALA A 112 -4.91 9.57 -22.06
CA ALA A 112 -4.84 10.48 -23.21
C ALA A 112 -6.06 11.41 -23.28
N GLY A 113 -7.27 10.90 -23.01
CA GLY A 113 -8.50 11.68 -22.97
C GLY A 113 -8.54 12.69 -21.82
N GLN A 114 -7.73 12.48 -20.79
CA GLN A 114 -7.62 13.30 -19.58
C GLN A 114 -6.39 14.22 -19.59
N GLY A 115 -5.57 14.17 -20.65
CA GLY A 115 -4.33 14.94 -20.74
C GLY A 115 -3.22 14.48 -19.79
N LEU A 116 -3.30 13.24 -19.28
CA LEU A 116 -2.30 12.66 -18.40
C LEU A 116 -1.16 12.00 -19.19
N PRO A 117 0.05 11.89 -18.61
CA PRO A 117 1.13 11.08 -19.19
C PRO A 117 0.68 9.65 -19.52
N PRO A 118 1.20 9.02 -20.60
CA PRO A 118 0.79 7.66 -20.99
C PRO A 118 1.03 6.60 -19.90
N ASP A 119 2.00 6.83 -19.02
CA ASP A 119 2.38 5.97 -17.89
C ASP A 119 1.91 6.53 -16.54
N ALA A 120 1.02 7.53 -16.53
CA ALA A 120 0.54 8.15 -15.29
C ALA A 120 -0.25 7.14 -14.45
N TYR A 121 0.21 6.96 -13.21
CA TYR A 121 -0.49 6.29 -12.13
C TYR A 121 -0.22 7.09 -10.82
N PRO A 122 -1.19 7.24 -9.91
CA PRO A 122 -2.57 6.75 -10.03
C PRO A 122 -3.32 7.40 -11.21
N ASN A 123 -4.35 6.72 -11.69
CA ASN A 123 -5.23 7.20 -12.75
C ASN A 123 -6.68 6.72 -12.55
N TYR A 124 -7.58 7.13 -13.43
CA TYR A 124 -9.01 6.86 -13.29
C TYR A 124 -9.47 5.48 -13.80
N ASP A 125 -8.61 4.73 -14.48
CA ASP A 125 -8.91 3.39 -14.99
C ASP A 125 -8.54 2.30 -13.97
N GLN A 126 -7.36 2.43 -13.36
CA GLN A 126 -6.81 1.44 -12.42
C GLN A 126 -6.69 1.94 -10.98
N GLY A 127 -7.05 3.18 -10.70
CA GLY A 127 -6.85 3.77 -9.39
C GLY A 127 -5.36 3.86 -9.06
N TYR A 128 -5.00 3.38 -7.88
CA TYR A 128 -3.62 3.22 -7.46
C TYR A 128 -3.02 1.88 -7.89
N GLY A 129 -3.80 0.97 -8.50
CA GLY A 129 -3.35 -0.33 -8.99
C GLY A 129 -3.94 -1.52 -8.23
N ARG A 130 -3.32 -2.69 -8.37
CA ARG A 130 -3.77 -3.96 -7.76
C ARG A 130 -2.94 -4.29 -6.52
N PRO A 131 -3.53 -4.45 -5.31
CA PRO A 131 -2.80 -4.80 -4.10
C PRO A 131 -2.09 -6.16 -4.23
N VAL A 132 -0.84 -6.22 -3.78
CA VAL A 132 -0.04 -7.44 -3.64
C VAL A 132 0.55 -7.41 -2.23
N LEU A 133 -0.06 -8.16 -1.30
CA LEU A 133 0.18 -7.97 0.13
C LEU A 133 1.59 -8.38 0.60
N ASP A 134 2.29 -9.22 -0.14
CA ASP A 134 3.69 -9.58 0.14
C ASP A 134 4.62 -8.36 0.13
N THR A 135 4.28 -7.32 -0.64
CA THR A 135 5.06 -6.06 -0.68
C THR A 135 5.02 -5.26 0.63
N VAL A 136 4.04 -5.52 1.51
CA VAL A 136 3.87 -4.82 2.80
C VAL A 136 3.88 -5.75 4.02
N LEU A 137 3.34 -6.98 3.93
CA LEU A 137 3.18 -7.89 5.08
C LEU A 137 4.29 -8.92 5.21
N GLU A 138 5.08 -9.17 4.16
CA GLU A 138 6.06 -10.26 4.16
C GLU A 138 7.23 -9.98 5.11
N ARG A 139 7.48 -10.94 6.00
CA ARG A 139 8.57 -10.84 7.00
C ARG A 139 9.88 -11.40 6.48
N ALA A 140 9.86 -12.19 5.41
CA ALA A 140 11.05 -12.77 4.77
C ALA A 140 12.01 -11.73 4.17
N GLY A 141 11.64 -10.44 4.16
CA GLY A 141 12.60 -9.34 3.98
C GLY A 141 12.66 -8.70 2.60
N TYR A 142 11.71 -8.98 1.70
CA TYR A 142 11.71 -8.38 0.35
C TYR A 142 11.56 -6.85 0.37
N ARG A 143 10.80 -6.34 1.34
CA ARG A 143 10.69 -4.91 1.61
C ARG A 143 10.72 -4.59 3.10
N ASP A 144 11.42 -3.51 3.38
CA ASP A 144 11.30 -2.78 4.62
C ASP A 144 10.00 -1.98 4.60
N LEU A 145 9.26 -2.05 5.71
CA LEU A 145 8.00 -1.40 5.99
C LEU A 145 8.23 -0.51 7.20
N LYS A 146 7.89 0.77 7.06
CA LYS A 146 7.76 1.71 8.18
C LYS A 146 6.35 2.27 8.18
N VAL A 147 5.74 2.26 9.35
CA VAL A 147 4.36 2.69 9.57
C VAL A 147 4.32 3.75 10.66
N TRP A 148 3.64 4.85 10.38
CA TRP A 148 3.35 5.91 11.35
C TRP A 148 1.84 6.13 11.47
N GLU A 149 1.30 5.74 12.62
CA GLU A 149 -0.05 6.06 13.07
C GLU A 149 -0.04 6.16 14.60
N ASN A 150 0.13 7.38 15.13
CA ASN A 150 0.17 7.62 16.57
C ASN A 150 -0.27 9.06 16.91
N ALA A 151 -0.13 9.47 18.17
CA ALA A 151 -0.53 10.81 18.61
C ALA A 151 0.15 11.98 17.85
N SER A 152 1.29 11.72 17.18
CA SER A 152 1.98 12.71 16.36
C SER A 152 1.46 12.83 14.91
N THR A 153 0.73 11.84 14.40
CA THR A 153 0.19 11.86 13.03
C THR A 153 -1.14 12.60 12.97
N LEU A 154 -1.06 13.90 13.26
CA LEU A 154 -2.20 14.78 13.45
C LEU A 154 -1.91 16.15 12.86
N ALA A 155 -2.63 16.52 11.82
CA ALA A 155 -2.44 17.77 11.11
C ALA A 155 -3.44 18.85 11.55
N SER A 156 -3.01 20.10 11.52
CA SER A 156 -3.84 21.30 11.59
C SER A 156 -3.42 22.27 10.49
N THR A 157 -4.22 23.28 10.16
CA THR A 157 -3.85 24.24 9.11
C THR A 157 -2.49 24.88 9.39
N GLY A 158 -1.57 24.79 8.43
CA GLY A 158 -0.19 25.28 8.53
C GLY A 158 0.78 24.37 9.32
N SER A 159 0.34 23.21 9.82
CA SER A 159 1.23 22.26 10.50
C SER A 159 2.14 21.55 9.51
N LEU A 160 3.34 21.20 9.95
CA LEU A 160 4.26 20.30 9.26
C LEU A 160 4.55 19.11 10.17
N TRP A 161 4.31 17.91 9.68
CA TRP A 161 4.84 16.68 10.24
C TRP A 161 5.96 16.18 9.34
N GLU A 162 7.11 15.82 9.92
CA GLU A 162 8.27 15.36 9.16
C GLU A 162 8.90 14.12 9.77
N ARG A 163 9.32 13.17 8.93
CA ARG A 163 10.19 12.05 9.30
C ARG A 163 11.32 11.92 8.31
N SER A 164 12.51 11.68 8.82
CA SER A 164 13.67 11.35 7.99
C SER A 164 13.89 9.84 7.96
N LEU A 165 14.15 9.30 6.77
CA LEU A 165 14.63 7.95 6.55
C LEU A 165 16.05 8.05 5.99
N ASN A 166 17.01 7.62 6.79
CA ASN A 166 18.39 7.49 6.37
C ASN A 166 18.66 6.04 6.02
N PHE A 167 18.91 5.77 4.75
CA PHE A 167 19.17 4.43 4.29
C PHE A 167 20.62 4.06 4.62
N GLN A 168 20.80 3.18 5.59
CA GLN A 168 22.14 2.70 5.98
C GLN A 168 22.72 1.69 4.97
N LYS A 169 21.87 1.06 4.14
CA LYS A 169 22.28 0.12 3.09
C LYS A 169 22.55 0.86 1.77
N VAL A 170 23.50 0.34 1.00
CA VAL A 170 23.76 0.83 -0.37
C VAL A 170 22.49 0.68 -1.20
N TRP A 171 21.94 1.79 -1.67
CA TRP A 171 20.80 1.76 -2.57
C TRP A 171 21.20 1.17 -3.92
N ASN A 172 20.61 0.04 -4.30
CA ASN A 172 20.82 -0.55 -5.61
C ASN A 172 19.67 -0.13 -6.54
N PRO A 173 19.93 0.75 -7.52
CA PRO A 173 18.89 1.25 -8.42
C PRO A 173 18.26 0.15 -9.28
N ARG A 174 18.87 -1.03 -9.41
CA ARG A 174 18.35 -2.11 -10.28
C ARG A 174 17.15 -2.85 -9.72
N CYS A 175 16.87 -2.73 -8.43
CA CYS A 175 15.90 -3.58 -7.72
C CYS A 175 15.13 -2.83 -6.63
N ASN A 176 15.69 -1.72 -6.13
CA ASN A 176 15.06 -0.95 -5.08
C ASN A 176 14.07 0.04 -5.68
N ASN A 177 12.90 0.11 -5.07
CA ASN A 177 11.94 1.18 -5.27
C ASN A 177 11.61 1.79 -3.91
N LEU A 178 11.04 2.99 -3.92
CA LEU A 178 10.55 3.65 -2.72
C LEU A 178 9.10 3.99 -2.95
N ARG A 179 8.24 3.62 -2.01
CA ARG A 179 6.85 4.03 -2.04
C ARG A 179 6.41 4.57 -0.70
N VAL A 180 5.84 5.77 -0.70
CA VAL A 180 5.29 6.42 0.49
C VAL A 180 3.85 6.79 0.23
N THR A 181 2.96 6.35 1.11
CA THR A 181 1.52 6.57 0.98
C THR A 181 0.99 7.25 2.23
N LEU A 182 0.34 8.39 2.05
CA LEU A 182 -0.44 9.13 3.03
C LEU A 182 -1.92 8.81 2.82
N ALA A 183 -2.66 8.55 3.90
CA ALA A 183 -4.11 8.47 3.83
C ALA A 183 -4.76 9.07 5.09
N TRP A 184 -5.97 9.61 4.92
CA TRP A 184 -6.79 10.09 6.03
C TRP A 184 -8.27 9.83 5.79
N THR A 185 -9.00 9.63 6.89
CA THR A 185 -10.46 9.59 6.88
C THR A 185 -10.96 11.03 6.92
N ASP A 186 -11.22 11.59 5.74
CA ASP A 186 -11.73 12.95 5.57
C ASP A 186 -13.16 13.08 6.14
N PRO A 187 -13.53 14.21 6.77
CA PRO A 187 -14.91 14.46 7.17
C PRO A 187 -15.86 14.45 5.97
N ALA A 188 -17.13 14.11 6.20
CA ALA A 188 -18.12 14.10 5.14
C ALA A 188 -18.32 15.51 4.55
N ALA A 189 -18.10 15.64 3.25
CA ALA A 189 -18.47 16.85 2.51
C ALA A 189 -20.00 16.98 2.37
N THR A 190 -20.49 18.19 2.15
CA THR A 190 -21.91 18.40 1.84
C THR A 190 -22.23 17.88 0.43
N LEU A 191 -23.49 17.48 0.22
CA LEU A 191 -23.94 16.97 -1.08
C LEU A 191 -23.78 18.02 -2.20
N THR A 192 -23.93 19.30 -1.87
CA THR A 192 -23.82 20.44 -2.80
C THR A 192 -22.42 21.01 -2.95
N ALA A 193 -21.43 20.53 -2.19
CA ALA A 193 -20.04 20.97 -2.36
C ALA A 193 -19.52 20.57 -3.75
N GLY A 194 -18.78 21.47 -4.41
CA GLY A 194 -18.08 21.15 -5.66
C GLY A 194 -16.99 20.10 -5.41
N PRO A 195 -15.85 20.48 -4.81
CA PRO A 195 -14.89 19.51 -4.29
C PRO A 195 -15.48 18.71 -3.12
N LYS A 196 -15.25 17.39 -3.12
CA LYS A 196 -15.63 16.50 -2.01
C LYS A 196 -14.55 16.33 -0.94
N LEU A 197 -13.38 16.96 -1.14
CA LEU A 197 -12.32 17.01 -0.13
C LEU A 197 -12.62 18.15 0.84
N VAL A 198 -12.68 17.84 2.14
CA VAL A 198 -12.94 18.83 3.21
C VAL A 198 -11.62 19.29 3.83
N ASN A 199 -10.79 18.33 4.23
CA ASN A 199 -9.48 18.54 4.79
C ASN A 199 -8.42 18.18 3.76
N ASP A 200 -7.58 19.16 3.46
CA ASP A 200 -6.53 19.11 2.47
C ASP A 200 -5.18 18.90 3.18
N LEU A 201 -4.57 17.73 2.96
CA LEU A 201 -3.27 17.35 3.49
C LEU A 201 -2.35 16.99 2.34
N ASP A 202 -1.15 17.55 2.34
CA ASP A 202 -0.19 17.36 1.26
C ASP A 202 0.99 16.48 1.69
N LEU A 203 1.33 15.48 0.89
CA LEU A 203 2.53 14.67 0.99
C LEU A 203 3.65 15.26 0.13
N GLU A 204 4.84 15.40 0.71
CA GLU A 204 6.08 15.65 -0.02
C GLU A 204 7.15 14.66 0.45
N VAL A 205 7.75 13.96 -0.50
CA VAL A 205 8.89 13.08 -0.27
C VAL A 205 10.10 13.68 -0.96
N ILE A 206 11.10 14.07 -0.18
CA ILE A 206 12.37 14.58 -0.68
C ILE A 206 13.36 13.43 -0.67
N VAL A 207 13.93 13.10 -1.82
CA VAL A 207 15.00 12.11 -1.96
C VAL A 207 16.22 12.79 -2.54
N ASN A 208 17.33 12.82 -1.80
CA ASN A 208 18.58 13.44 -2.22
C ASN A 208 18.40 14.89 -2.73
N GLY A 209 17.50 15.65 -2.08
CA GLY A 209 17.18 17.03 -2.43
C GLY A 209 16.13 17.21 -3.54
N VAL A 210 15.67 16.13 -4.18
CA VAL A 210 14.60 16.16 -5.20
C VAL A 210 13.24 15.91 -4.53
N ALA A 211 12.29 16.82 -4.71
CA ALA A 211 10.95 16.72 -4.15
C ALA A 211 9.97 16.01 -5.11
N TYR A 212 9.30 15.00 -4.58
CA TYR A 212 8.18 14.29 -5.20
C TYR A 212 6.93 14.53 -4.35
N ARG A 213 5.91 15.14 -4.94
CA ARG A 213 4.64 15.42 -4.24
C ARG A 213 3.66 14.27 -4.39
N GLY A 214 2.71 14.17 -3.48
CA GLY A 214 1.66 13.17 -3.54
C GLY A 214 0.97 13.16 -4.91
N ASN A 215 0.78 11.96 -5.45
CA ASN A 215 0.18 11.75 -6.76
C ASN A 215 0.88 12.53 -7.89
N HIS A 216 2.19 12.79 -7.79
CA HIS A 216 2.95 13.61 -8.74
C HIS A 216 2.77 13.26 -10.23
N ARG A 217 2.47 12.00 -10.58
CA ARG A 217 2.21 11.61 -11.97
C ARG A 217 0.83 12.03 -12.48
N LEU A 218 -0.14 12.19 -11.57
CA LEU A 218 -1.47 12.72 -11.83
C LEU A 218 -1.46 14.26 -11.91
N THR A 219 -0.70 14.90 -11.01
CA THR A 219 -0.71 16.36 -10.83
C THR A 219 0.41 17.11 -11.55
N GLY A 220 1.29 16.40 -12.27
CA GLY A 220 2.51 17.02 -12.84
C GLY A 220 3.50 17.49 -11.76
N ASN A 221 3.54 16.79 -10.64
CA ASN A 221 4.32 17.10 -9.44
C ASN A 221 3.85 18.35 -8.68
N GLY A 222 2.60 18.79 -8.88
CA GLY A 222 1.91 19.73 -7.98
C GLY A 222 1.32 19.03 -6.75
N PHE A 223 0.88 19.80 -5.77
CA PHE A 223 0.11 19.28 -4.62
C PHE A 223 -1.30 18.84 -5.03
N ASP A 224 -1.84 17.80 -4.40
CA ASP A 224 -3.13 17.19 -4.77
C ASP A 224 -4.26 17.64 -3.85
N SER A 225 -5.06 18.60 -4.32
CA SER A 225 -6.21 19.10 -3.55
C SER A 225 -7.54 18.36 -3.81
N ALA A 226 -7.51 17.14 -4.35
CA ALA A 226 -8.70 16.36 -4.74
C ALA A 226 -8.83 15.02 -4.00
N ASN A 227 -7.70 14.40 -3.68
CA ASN A 227 -7.64 13.05 -3.11
C ASN A 227 -7.39 13.07 -1.60
N ASN A 228 -8.03 12.14 -0.88
CA ASN A 228 -7.73 11.89 0.54
C ASN A 228 -6.72 10.75 0.76
N VAL A 229 -6.00 10.43 -0.31
CA VAL A 229 -4.89 9.50 -0.38
C VAL A 229 -3.86 10.13 -1.31
N GLU A 230 -2.63 10.21 -0.85
CA GLU A 230 -1.52 10.72 -1.63
C GLU A 230 -0.41 9.69 -1.65
N ASP A 231 0.02 9.32 -2.86
CA ASP A 231 1.03 8.29 -3.07
C ASP A 231 2.21 8.85 -3.85
N VAL A 232 3.40 8.59 -3.35
CA VAL A 232 4.66 8.80 -4.05
C VAL A 232 5.29 7.44 -4.29
N PHE A 233 5.19 6.94 -5.51
CA PHE A 233 5.93 5.77 -5.95
C PHE A 233 7.10 6.20 -6.85
N ILE A 234 8.31 5.86 -6.42
CA ILE A 234 9.56 6.08 -7.15
C ILE A 234 10.06 4.71 -7.62
N PRO A 235 9.90 4.40 -8.92
CA PRO A 235 10.20 3.07 -9.43
C PRO A 235 11.72 2.82 -9.50
N MET A 236 12.07 1.55 -9.70
CA MET A 236 13.45 1.13 -9.89
C MET A 236 14.13 1.93 -11.01
N GLY A 237 15.43 2.19 -10.85
CA GLY A 237 16.23 2.96 -11.80
C GLY A 237 16.07 4.48 -11.68
N SER A 238 15.07 4.98 -10.94
CA SER A 238 14.79 6.43 -10.86
C SER A 238 15.75 7.19 -9.96
N ILE A 239 16.32 6.52 -8.95
CA ILE A 239 17.25 7.15 -8.00
C ILE A 239 18.63 6.54 -8.18
N SER A 240 19.63 7.38 -8.49
CA SER A 240 21.03 6.99 -8.55
C SER A 240 21.77 7.33 -7.26
N GLY A 241 22.74 6.51 -6.87
CA GLY A 241 23.64 6.77 -5.74
C GLY A 241 23.54 5.70 -4.64
N ALA A 242 24.58 5.60 -3.82
CA ALA A 242 24.69 4.57 -2.78
C ALA A 242 23.97 4.95 -1.48
N SER A 243 23.81 6.24 -1.18
CA SER A 243 23.08 6.71 0.00
C SER A 243 21.82 7.45 -0.43
N LEU A 244 20.73 7.20 0.29
CA LEU A 244 19.50 7.96 0.18
C LEU A 244 19.28 8.73 1.48
N ALA A 245 19.28 10.05 1.36
CA ALA A 245 18.70 10.93 2.38
C ALA A 245 17.26 11.19 1.97
N THR A 246 16.31 10.66 2.74
CA THR A 246 14.89 10.84 2.48
C THR A 246 14.22 11.60 3.60
N ALA A 247 13.45 12.63 3.27
CA ALA A 247 12.53 13.29 4.19
C ALA A 247 11.11 13.11 3.69
N ILE A 248 10.22 12.65 4.56
CA ILE A 248 8.78 12.51 4.34
C ILE A 248 8.11 13.62 5.12
N ARG A 249 7.32 14.44 4.42
CA ARG A 249 6.62 15.58 4.98
C ARG A 249 5.13 15.48 4.71
N VAL A 250 4.34 15.81 5.72
CA VAL A 250 2.89 15.96 5.61
C VAL A 250 2.52 17.37 6.06
N TYR A 251 1.93 18.15 5.16
CA TYR A 251 1.46 19.50 5.45
C TYR A 251 -0.04 19.49 5.71
N GLY A 252 -0.49 20.25 6.71
CA GLY A 252 -1.90 20.58 6.87
C GLY A 252 -2.26 21.77 5.99
N ALA A 253 -2.49 21.57 4.70
CA ALA A 253 -2.74 22.66 3.75
C ALA A 253 -3.99 23.46 4.11
N ALA A 254 -5.10 22.76 4.35
CA ALA A 254 -6.35 23.35 4.84
C ALA A 254 -7.16 22.34 5.65
N VAL A 255 -7.11 22.45 6.98
CA VAL A 255 -7.83 21.54 7.88
C VAL A 255 -9.02 22.24 8.53
N ARG A 256 -10.23 21.85 8.14
CA ARG A 256 -11.50 22.25 8.76
C ARG A 256 -11.75 21.39 10.00
N GLY A 257 -12.32 22.00 11.05
CA GLY A 257 -12.56 21.30 12.33
C GLY A 257 -11.33 21.22 13.25
N GLY A 258 -10.21 21.85 12.87
CA GLY A 258 -9.05 22.10 13.74
C GLY A 258 -7.98 21.01 13.73
N ARG A 259 -8.35 19.73 13.60
CA ARG A 259 -7.39 18.63 13.56
C ARG A 259 -7.84 17.50 12.62
N GLN A 260 -6.90 16.91 11.88
CA GLN A 260 -7.12 15.74 11.03
C GLN A 260 -6.06 14.66 11.33
N PRO A 261 -6.45 13.52 11.93
CA PRO A 261 -5.56 12.37 12.04
C PRO A 261 -5.27 11.77 10.67
N PHE A 262 -4.07 11.26 10.48
CA PHE A 262 -3.65 10.60 9.24
C PHE A 262 -2.74 9.41 9.54
N ALA A 263 -2.52 8.58 8.54
CA ALA A 263 -1.55 7.48 8.57
C ALA A 263 -0.57 7.64 7.41
N VAL A 264 0.71 7.32 7.67
CA VAL A 264 1.76 7.26 6.65
C VAL A 264 2.38 5.88 6.65
N VAL A 265 2.56 5.32 5.46
CA VAL A 265 3.23 4.05 5.24
C VAL A 265 4.36 4.29 4.24
N ALA A 266 5.53 3.76 4.54
CA ALA A 266 6.65 3.71 3.60
C ALA A 266 7.08 2.26 3.41
N THR A 267 7.18 1.83 2.16
CA THR A 267 7.92 0.63 1.78
C THR A 267 9.14 0.99 0.97
N PHE A 268 10.21 0.29 1.26
CA PHE A 268 11.49 0.41 0.60
C PHE A 268 12.25 -0.90 0.80
N GLY A 269 13.53 -0.94 0.51
CA GLY A 269 14.34 -2.10 0.89
C GLY A 269 14.65 -3.03 -0.27
N PRO A 270 15.45 -4.07 0.05
CA PRO A 270 16.65 -4.38 -0.72
C PRO A 270 16.37 -5.27 -1.93
N CYS A 271 17.32 -5.25 -2.88
CA CYS A 271 17.55 -6.37 -3.79
C CYS A 271 17.46 -7.69 -3.03
N PHE A 272 16.39 -8.45 -3.25
CA PHE A 272 16.58 -9.82 -3.62
C PHE A 272 16.72 -9.83 -5.14
N ASP A 273 17.60 -10.67 -5.69
CA ASP A 273 17.97 -10.70 -7.11
C ASP A 273 16.75 -10.84 -8.04
N ASN A 274 16.07 -9.74 -8.33
CA ASN A 274 15.05 -9.62 -9.35
C ASN A 274 15.70 -9.22 -10.68
N ILE A 275 16.87 -9.79 -10.98
CA ILE A 275 17.47 -9.70 -12.30
C ILE A 275 16.46 -10.32 -13.27
N PRO A 276 15.93 -9.57 -14.27
CA PRO A 276 15.15 -10.18 -15.33
C PRO A 276 16.04 -11.24 -15.96
N CYS A 277 15.58 -12.49 -16.03
CA CYS A 277 16.36 -13.57 -16.61
C CYS A 277 16.85 -13.15 -18.00
N ASP A 278 18.11 -12.79 -18.13
CA ASP A 278 18.73 -12.74 -19.44
C ASP A 278 18.95 -14.18 -19.91
N SER A 279 19.02 -14.35 -21.21
CA SER A 279 19.27 -15.63 -21.85
C SER A 279 20.66 -16.22 -21.56
N ALA A 280 21.44 -15.64 -20.62
CA ALA A 280 22.82 -16.00 -20.34
C ALA A 280 23.06 -16.68 -18.99
N GLY A 281 22.04 -16.80 -18.12
CA GLY A 281 22.05 -17.77 -17.02
C GLY A 281 23.18 -17.61 -15.99
N GLN A 282 23.48 -16.38 -15.53
CA GLN A 282 24.41 -16.17 -14.41
C GLN A 282 23.75 -15.42 -13.23
N VAL A 283 23.59 -16.17 -12.13
CA VAL A 283 23.42 -15.80 -10.71
C VAL A 283 22.15 -15.02 -10.31
N GLY A 284 21.38 -15.58 -9.37
CA GLY A 284 20.32 -14.89 -8.62
C GLY A 284 18.96 -15.58 -8.65
N GLY A 285 18.46 -15.99 -7.48
CA GLY A 285 17.28 -16.85 -7.32
C GLY A 285 15.96 -16.21 -7.75
N CYS A 286 15.20 -16.94 -8.57
CA CYS A 286 13.88 -16.53 -9.05
C CYS A 286 12.82 -16.64 -7.93
N TYR A 287 12.20 -15.53 -7.52
CA TYR A 287 10.85 -15.58 -6.94
C TYR A 287 9.86 -14.97 -7.95
N ARG A 288 9.09 -15.85 -8.61
CA ARG A 288 7.80 -15.47 -9.20
C ARG A 288 6.78 -15.64 -8.08
N GLY A 289 6.50 -14.57 -7.34
CA GLY A 289 5.28 -14.55 -6.54
C GLY A 289 4.08 -14.78 -7.47
N PRO A 290 3.01 -15.46 -7.02
CA PRO A 290 1.79 -15.58 -7.80
C PRO A 290 1.19 -14.16 -8.01
N GLY A 291 1.59 -13.50 -9.08
CA GLY A 291 1.26 -12.09 -9.37
C GLY A 291 2.31 -11.32 -10.18
N ASP A 292 3.56 -11.79 -10.21
CA ASP A 292 4.71 -11.07 -10.79
C ASP A 292 5.14 -11.54 -12.19
N THR A 293 4.34 -12.39 -12.86
CA THR A 293 4.70 -12.84 -14.20
C THR A 293 4.38 -11.82 -15.29
N VAL A 294 5.41 -11.14 -15.76
CA VAL A 294 5.53 -10.76 -17.18
C VAL A 294 5.56 -12.07 -18.02
N PRO A 295 4.68 -12.28 -19.02
CA PRO A 295 4.64 -13.55 -19.77
C PRO A 295 5.78 -13.68 -20.79
N GLY A 296 6.38 -14.88 -20.86
CA GLY A 296 7.23 -15.35 -21.95
C GLY A 296 7.12 -16.88 -22.08
N PRO A 297 7.27 -17.48 -23.28
CA PRO A 297 6.80 -18.83 -23.57
C PRO A 297 7.92 -19.86 -23.46
N VAL A 298 7.90 -20.81 -22.52
CA VAL A 298 8.58 -22.11 -22.75
C VAL A 298 8.13 -23.22 -21.81
N GLN A 299 8.01 -24.43 -22.38
CA GLN A 299 7.72 -25.71 -21.71
C GLN A 299 8.75 -26.04 -20.62
N TRP A 300 8.28 -26.69 -19.55
CA TRP A 300 9.00 -26.94 -18.31
C TRP A 300 9.51 -28.39 -18.15
N SER A 301 10.67 -28.52 -17.50
CA SER A 301 11.09 -29.68 -16.69
C SER A 301 12.04 -29.17 -15.58
N PRO A 302 12.02 -29.73 -14.35
CA PRO A 302 12.75 -29.16 -13.21
C PRO A 302 14.20 -29.66 -13.14
N PRO A 303 15.12 -28.81 -12.64
CA PRO A 303 16.29 -29.33 -11.95
C PRO A 303 16.46 -28.78 -10.52
N SER A 304 17.33 -29.48 -9.82
CA SER A 304 17.55 -29.63 -8.39
C SER A 304 18.67 -28.75 -7.81
N GLN A 305 18.51 -28.35 -6.52
CA GLN A 305 19.54 -28.08 -5.48
C GLN A 305 20.32 -26.72 -5.44
N GLY A 306 20.39 -26.15 -4.22
CA GLY A 306 21.43 -25.22 -3.67
C GLY A 306 21.05 -23.72 -3.62
N GLY A 307 21.30 -22.88 -2.60
CA GLY A 307 22.04 -22.93 -1.32
C GLY A 307 22.16 -21.48 -0.75
N CYS A 308 22.38 -21.32 0.56
CA CYS A 308 22.37 -20.05 1.31
C CYS A 308 23.40 -18.99 0.84
N GLY A 309 23.00 -17.72 0.75
CA GLY A 309 23.92 -16.57 0.58
C GLY A 309 23.27 -15.21 0.90
N GLU A 310 23.71 -14.60 2.02
CA GLU A 310 23.90 -13.15 2.27
C GLU A 310 22.64 -12.26 2.43
N GLN A 311 22.40 -11.39 3.43
CA GLN A 311 23.13 -10.80 4.58
C GLN A 311 22.06 -10.30 5.60
N LEU A 312 22.16 -10.68 6.88
CA LEU A 312 21.32 -10.19 7.99
C LEU A 312 22.06 -9.04 8.70
N TYR A 313 21.43 -7.86 8.89
CA TYR A 313 22.01 -6.77 9.68
C TYR A 313 21.00 -6.16 10.66
N LEU A 314 21.51 -5.92 11.88
CA LEU A 314 20.91 -5.14 12.96
C LEU A 314 21.07 -3.63 12.67
N PHE A 315 20.06 -2.83 13.03
CA PHE A 315 20.11 -1.37 13.05
C PHE A 315 20.36 -0.87 14.48
N GLU A 316 21.07 0.25 14.62
CA GLU A 316 21.23 0.98 15.87
C GLU A 316 20.89 2.46 15.63
N GLU A 317 20.06 3.02 16.50
CA GLU A 317 19.87 4.47 16.61
C GLU A 317 21.06 5.00 17.42
N ILE A 318 21.91 5.82 16.80
CA ILE A 318 23.18 6.23 17.41
C ILE A 318 22.93 7.32 18.45
N ASP A 319 23.02 6.96 19.73
CA ASP A 319 23.60 7.85 20.75
C ASP A 319 25.02 7.36 21.07
N GLY A 320 25.99 8.26 21.04
CA GLY A 320 27.40 7.91 20.83
C GLY A 320 28.00 7.05 21.95
N THR A 321 28.55 5.87 21.62
CA THR A 321 29.95 5.44 21.80
C THR A 321 30.13 3.91 21.68
N GLN A 322 31.16 3.51 20.92
CA GLN A 322 31.74 2.16 20.73
C GLN A 322 30.92 1.04 20.05
N ALA A 323 31.46 0.55 18.93
CA ALA A 323 30.94 -0.57 18.15
C ALA A 323 31.27 -1.95 18.76
N PRO A 324 30.34 -2.92 18.79
CA PRO A 324 30.64 -4.32 19.07
C PRO A 324 30.91 -5.13 17.79
N SER A 325 31.80 -6.12 17.89
CA SER A 325 32.14 -7.07 16.83
C SER A 325 31.00 -8.07 16.56
N PRO A 326 30.73 -8.46 15.29
CA PRO A 326 29.63 -9.38 14.95
C PRO A 326 29.97 -10.84 15.30
N VAL A 327 29.04 -11.52 15.98
CA VAL A 327 29.02 -12.98 16.16
C VAL A 327 27.90 -13.54 15.28
N CYS A 328 28.26 -14.48 14.40
CA CYS A 328 27.31 -15.19 13.53
C CYS A 328 26.49 -16.19 14.36
N ALA A 329 25.24 -15.87 14.68
CA ALA A 329 24.26 -16.85 15.13
C ALA A 329 23.40 -17.29 13.93
N VAL A 330 23.19 -18.60 13.80
CA VAL A 330 22.25 -19.19 12.83
C VAL A 330 20.87 -18.56 13.08
N PRO A 331 20.21 -17.96 12.07
CA PRO A 331 18.87 -17.43 12.26
C PRO A 331 17.94 -18.59 12.68
N PRO A 332 17.05 -18.38 13.66
CA PRO A 332 16.06 -19.38 13.98
C PRO A 332 15.26 -19.68 12.71
N VAL A 333 15.03 -20.97 12.44
CA VAL A 333 14.02 -21.38 11.47
C VAL A 333 12.72 -20.73 11.91
N ILE A 334 12.27 -19.72 11.17
CA ILE A 334 10.94 -19.15 11.38
C ILE A 334 9.98 -20.21 10.86
N VAL A 335 9.54 -21.08 11.76
CA VAL A 335 8.38 -21.92 11.53
C VAL A 335 7.24 -20.95 11.21
N PRO A 336 6.51 -21.14 10.09
CA PRO A 336 5.28 -20.41 9.85
C PRO A 336 4.46 -20.48 11.13
N ILE A 337 4.27 -19.34 11.79
CA ILE A 337 3.31 -19.28 12.89
C ILE A 337 1.99 -19.30 12.14
N ASP A 338 1.31 -20.45 12.14
CA ASP A 338 -0.07 -20.51 11.69
C ASP A 338 -0.82 -19.38 12.39
N PRO A 339 -1.59 -18.56 11.67
CA PRO A 339 -2.40 -17.54 12.29
C PRO A 339 -3.18 -18.23 13.41
N LYS A 340 -3.20 -17.60 14.60
CA LYS A 340 -4.02 -18.12 15.71
C LYS A 340 -5.43 -18.35 15.13
N PRO A 341 -5.99 -19.56 15.26
CA PRO A 341 -7.34 -19.81 14.79
C PRO A 341 -8.24 -18.71 15.34
N ILE A 342 -8.95 -18.01 14.46
CA ILE A 342 -10.08 -17.21 14.90
C ILE A 342 -11.01 -18.21 15.55
N GLU A 343 -11.25 -18.06 16.86
CA GLU A 343 -12.22 -18.94 17.51
C GLU A 343 -13.53 -18.84 16.73
N PRO A 344 -14.14 -19.98 16.35
CA PRO A 344 -15.39 -19.95 15.62
C PRO A 344 -16.36 -19.07 16.39
N VAL A 345 -16.94 -18.07 15.71
CA VAL A 345 -18.14 -17.43 16.23
C VAL A 345 -19.15 -18.56 16.36
N GLU A 346 -19.55 -18.89 17.59
CA GLU A 346 -20.54 -19.93 17.82
C GLU A 346 -21.78 -19.62 16.95
N PRO A 347 -22.30 -20.59 16.21
CA PRO A 347 -23.49 -20.37 15.41
C PRO A 347 -24.61 -19.94 16.35
N ILE A 348 -25.21 -18.79 16.07
CA ILE A 348 -26.43 -18.35 16.75
C ILE A 348 -27.47 -19.45 16.52
N GLU A 349 -27.85 -20.15 17.58
CA GLU A 349 -28.89 -21.16 17.55
C GLU A 349 -30.20 -20.52 17.05
N PRO A 350 -30.99 -21.18 16.18
CA PRO A 350 -32.26 -20.65 15.71
C PRO A 350 -33.24 -20.52 16.89
N GLY A 351 -33.34 -19.32 17.48
CA GLY A 351 -34.28 -19.04 18.57
C GLY A 351 -33.75 -18.16 19.70
N GLU A 352 -32.48 -17.74 19.70
CA GLU A 352 -32.00 -16.79 20.70
C GLU A 352 -32.57 -15.38 20.43
N PRO A 353 -33.16 -14.71 21.44
CA PRO A 353 -33.66 -13.35 21.28
C PRO A 353 -32.47 -12.41 21.05
N ILE A 354 -32.47 -11.73 19.91
CA ILE A 354 -31.60 -10.60 19.62
C ILE A 354 -31.73 -9.59 20.76
N GLY A 355 -30.71 -9.52 21.61
CA GLY A 355 -30.54 -8.42 22.56
C GLY A 355 -30.44 -7.14 21.75
N ALA A 356 -31.53 -6.35 21.76
CA ALA A 356 -31.55 -5.04 21.16
C ALA A 356 -30.67 -4.11 21.99
N ASP A 357 -29.39 -4.03 21.65
CA ASP A 357 -28.62 -2.84 21.97
C ASP A 357 -29.12 -1.72 21.04
N PRO A 358 -29.64 -0.61 21.58
CA PRO A 358 -30.29 0.41 20.79
C PRO A 358 -29.27 1.11 19.90
N ILE A 359 -29.47 0.98 18.59
CA ILE A 359 -28.89 1.85 17.58
C ILE A 359 -29.34 3.28 17.91
N LEU A 360 -28.42 4.08 18.45
CA LEU A 360 -28.58 5.53 18.55
C LEU A 360 -28.54 6.11 17.13
N LEU A 361 -29.72 6.23 16.52
CA LEU A 361 -29.94 7.10 15.38
C LEU A 361 -29.84 8.56 15.86
N PRO A 362 -29.05 9.43 15.21
CA PRO A 362 -29.07 10.85 15.55
C PRO A 362 -30.40 11.45 15.10
N GLY A 363 -31.14 11.99 16.07
CA GLY A 363 -32.43 12.63 15.86
C GLY A 363 -32.33 13.85 14.93
N GLY A 364 -33.19 13.86 13.92
CA GLY A 364 -33.53 15.05 13.16
C GLY A 364 -34.51 15.92 13.94
N GLY A 365 -34.19 17.20 14.04
CA GLY A 365 -35.11 18.31 14.26
C GLY A 365 -34.94 19.31 13.14
#